data_AF-A0A924E002-F1
#
_entry.id   AF-A0A924E002-F1
#
_cell.length_a   1.000
_cell.length_b   1.000
_cell.length_c   1.000
_cell.angle_alpha   90.00
_cell.angle_beta   90.00
_cell.angle_gamma   90.00
#
_symmetry.space_group_name_H-M   'P 1'
#
loop_
_entity.id
_entity.type
_entity.pdbx_description
1 polymer ?
#
loop_
_entity_poly.entity_id
_entity_poly.type
_entity_poly.pdbx_seq_one_letter_code
_entity_poly.pdbx_strand_id
1 'polypeptide(L)'
;MRLLIDGQAATVTQRDEIGCGGEATVYRWRDQAVKVYHPVAAKADQAVLMAFQHKLTKIRQFPRRLPQEVIAPTALALDYKTGQVLGYTMPLIVDSHDIRKLGQRSWREGVIGNDAVMRFFGRLHAALTKLHQRGVVVGDLNDGNVLFTGEQPWLIDADSMQFGAYGCPVAHESFLDPRLYSVDLMAGPVFTPDTDWYAFAVHLFRSLLYVHPYGGVHTAHKTMLRRAEVGHSVMRPDVIYPKAAVSWRILPEELIDWFAGIFDHNRREAFPIHLLDIAWTTCPCGTTHARSVCPDCAVRIPQTARPATAMIGKCQATTIFQTSGRILAACLQNGLKYLYAEGDTVRRETGSAVLTQARQPGLRFAISGTATWMGVREQLVQVQHEAVLNRTTSSTFAGETVFDANATSCYRFAGDWLVDSLGGNRIGQALDGQTWFRMGDRFGFGFYRTGRMTVYFVFDPKQPGLRQVELPPIEGRLVDVQATFDRGRVLVSLACDRDGQRQHSMAVVQADGTVLAHIAGSPESQRCLATLGGKALLGDCILVPTDNGLLALALNPITGTMTEGNLFVDTEPFVTEDAQLFPGPGGSVYVVTAQTIMQLTLI
;
A
#
# COMPACT_ATOMS: atom_id res chain seq x y z
N MET A 1 3.18 10.74 -28.78
CA MET A 1 4.53 11.34 -28.85
C MET A 1 5.37 10.53 -29.83
N ARG A 2 6.16 11.18 -30.71
CA ARG A 2 7.08 10.50 -31.63
C ARG A 2 8.52 10.65 -31.14
N LEU A 3 9.21 9.52 -31.06
CA LEU A 3 10.58 9.41 -30.56
C LEU A 3 11.48 8.78 -31.62
N LEU A 4 12.79 8.95 -31.47
CA LEU A 4 13.83 8.20 -32.19
C LEU A 4 14.62 7.42 -31.14
N ILE A 5 14.61 6.08 -31.26
CA ILE A 5 15.29 5.15 -30.34
C ILE A 5 16.16 4.24 -31.20
N ASP A 6 17.48 4.20 -30.96
CA ASP A 6 18.45 3.44 -31.76
C ASP A 6 18.31 3.67 -33.29
N GLY A 7 18.00 4.91 -33.68
CA GLY A 7 17.78 5.28 -35.08
C GLY A 7 16.43 4.85 -35.68
N GLN A 8 15.56 4.20 -34.91
CA GLN A 8 14.22 3.80 -35.33
C GLN A 8 13.15 4.78 -34.82
N ALA A 9 12.19 5.09 -35.68
CA ALA A 9 11.01 5.85 -35.29
C ALA A 9 10.14 5.04 -34.31
N ALA A 10 9.81 5.64 -33.18
CA ALA A 10 8.92 5.07 -32.16
C ALA A 10 7.76 6.02 -31.88
N THR A 11 6.59 5.47 -31.55
CA THR A 11 5.42 6.25 -31.13
C THR A 11 4.88 5.65 -29.84
N VAL A 12 4.65 6.50 -28.84
CA VAL A 12 3.98 6.16 -27.58
C VAL A 12 2.79 7.08 -27.35
N THR A 13 1.73 6.55 -26.75
CA THR A 13 0.45 7.23 -26.49
C THR A 13 0.06 7.13 -25.02
N GLN A 14 -1.02 7.80 -24.62
CA GLN A 14 -1.54 7.69 -23.24
C GLN A 14 -1.98 6.26 -22.90
N ARG A 15 -2.40 5.45 -23.89
CA ARG A 15 -2.75 4.05 -23.66
C ARG A 15 -1.55 3.18 -23.31
N ASP A 16 -0.35 3.64 -23.68
CA ASP A 16 0.89 2.96 -23.38
C ASP A 16 1.45 3.39 -22.02
N GLU A 17 0.84 4.35 -21.32
CA GLU A 17 1.31 4.84 -20.02
C GLU A 17 1.28 3.71 -18.97
N ILE A 18 2.44 3.46 -18.36
CA ILE A 18 2.61 2.56 -17.22
C ILE A 18 2.48 3.35 -15.91
N GLY A 19 3.00 4.58 -15.90
CA GLY A 19 2.89 5.47 -14.77
C GLY A 19 3.47 6.86 -15.04
N CYS A 20 3.00 7.84 -14.28
CA CYS A 20 3.44 9.22 -14.36
C CYS A 20 3.90 9.72 -12.97
N GLY A 21 5.13 10.21 -12.89
CA GLY A 21 5.73 10.81 -11.70
C GLY A 21 5.78 12.34 -11.77
N GLY A 22 6.53 12.98 -10.87
CA GLY A 22 6.75 14.43 -10.94
C GLY A 22 7.60 14.85 -12.15
N GLU A 23 8.61 14.04 -12.48
CA GLU A 23 9.66 14.43 -13.44
C GLU A 23 9.55 13.76 -14.80
N ALA A 24 8.87 12.62 -14.90
CA ALA A 24 8.77 11.84 -16.12
C ALA A 24 7.48 11.02 -16.19
N THR A 25 7.12 10.62 -17.41
CA THR A 25 6.13 9.58 -17.68
C THR A 25 6.84 8.35 -18.25
N VAL A 26 6.43 7.15 -17.80
CA VAL A 26 6.93 5.87 -18.28
C VAL A 26 5.89 5.26 -19.21
N TYR A 27 6.29 4.90 -20.41
CA TYR A 27 5.45 4.27 -21.42
C TYR A 27 5.94 2.86 -21.73
N ARG A 28 5.03 1.93 -22.00
CA ARG A 28 5.32 0.64 -22.62
C ARG A 28 5.68 0.89 -24.09
N TRP A 29 6.74 0.27 -24.57
CA TRP A 29 7.11 0.28 -25.98
C TRP A 29 7.68 -1.08 -26.35
N ARG A 30 6.90 -1.87 -27.10
CA ARG A 30 7.21 -3.28 -27.39
C ARG A 30 7.41 -4.05 -26.07
N ASP A 31 8.55 -4.72 -25.92
CA ASP A 31 9.02 -5.45 -24.75
C ASP A 31 9.87 -4.59 -23.78
N GLN A 32 9.92 -3.28 -24.00
CA GLN A 32 10.67 -2.32 -23.18
C GLN A 32 9.75 -1.27 -22.54
N ALA A 33 10.32 -0.54 -21.58
CA ALA A 33 9.76 0.69 -21.06
C ALA A 33 10.56 1.88 -21.58
N VAL A 34 9.90 3.02 -21.79
CA VAL A 34 10.53 4.29 -22.16
C VAL A 34 10.15 5.33 -21.12
N LYS A 35 11.14 5.80 -20.35
CA LYS A 35 10.98 6.91 -19.42
C LYS A 35 11.24 8.20 -20.20
N VAL A 36 10.26 9.08 -20.27
CA VAL A 36 10.34 10.38 -20.95
C VAL A 36 10.17 11.49 -19.94
N TYR A 37 11.16 12.37 -19.82
CA TYR A 37 11.09 13.50 -18.91
C TYR A 37 10.07 14.53 -19.38
N HIS A 38 9.43 15.17 -18.40
CA HIS A 38 8.54 16.28 -18.66
C HIS A 38 9.31 17.46 -19.25
N PRO A 39 8.72 18.16 -20.23
CA PRO A 39 9.36 19.33 -20.81
C PRO A 39 9.53 20.42 -19.75
N VAL A 40 10.71 21.04 -19.73
CA VAL A 40 10.96 22.23 -18.93
C VAL A 40 10.20 23.40 -19.54
N ALA A 41 9.52 24.19 -18.71
CA ALA A 41 8.75 25.34 -19.19
C ALA A 41 9.66 26.34 -19.93
N ALA A 42 9.14 26.97 -21.00
CA ALA A 42 9.91 27.89 -21.84
C ALA A 42 10.45 29.13 -21.08
N LYS A 43 9.83 29.48 -19.94
CA LYS A 43 10.23 30.57 -19.05
C LYS A 43 10.82 30.06 -17.73
N ALA A 44 11.31 28.82 -17.70
CA ALA A 44 11.97 28.31 -16.53
C ALA A 44 13.26 29.10 -16.26
N ASP A 45 13.47 29.33 -14.98
CA ASP A 45 14.65 29.93 -14.39
C ASP A 45 15.91 29.08 -14.67
N GLN A 46 17.06 29.76 -14.68
CA GLN A 46 18.33 29.19 -15.12
C GLN A 46 18.72 27.94 -14.30
N ALA A 47 18.39 27.90 -13.01
CA ALA A 47 18.65 26.75 -12.15
C ALA A 47 17.90 25.48 -12.62
N VAL A 48 16.63 25.61 -13.04
CA VAL A 48 15.83 24.49 -13.55
C VAL A 48 16.41 23.95 -14.86
N LEU A 49 16.82 24.86 -15.75
CA LEU A 49 17.47 24.49 -17.01
C LEU A 49 18.80 23.76 -16.77
N MET A 50 19.62 24.25 -15.84
CA MET A 50 20.88 23.61 -15.46
C MET A 50 20.64 22.23 -14.83
N ALA A 51 19.67 22.09 -13.92
CA ALA A 51 19.31 20.81 -13.31
C ALA A 51 18.86 19.78 -14.37
N PHE A 52 18.06 20.22 -15.33
CA PHE A 52 17.63 19.37 -16.44
C PHE A 52 18.80 18.94 -17.34
N GLN A 53 19.70 19.86 -17.70
CA GLN A 53 20.91 19.54 -18.46
C GLN A 53 21.85 18.60 -17.69
N HIS A 54 21.99 18.80 -16.38
CA HIS A 54 22.77 17.92 -15.51
C HIS A 54 22.21 16.49 -15.53
N LYS A 55 20.89 16.33 -15.45
CA LYS A 55 20.19 15.04 -15.58
C LYS A 55 20.45 14.36 -16.93
N LEU A 56 20.32 15.09 -18.04
CA LEU A 56 20.60 14.55 -19.37
C LEU A 56 22.08 14.16 -19.55
N THR A 57 22.99 14.83 -18.85
CA THR A 57 24.42 14.48 -18.84
C THR A 57 24.66 13.22 -18.01
N LYS A 58 24.04 13.12 -16.83
CA LYS A 58 24.10 11.95 -15.94
C LYS A 58 23.72 10.66 -16.68
N ILE A 59 22.61 10.67 -17.40
CA ILE A 59 22.12 9.47 -18.12
C ILE A 59 23.11 9.01 -19.20
N ARG A 60 23.75 9.95 -19.91
CA ARG A 60 24.76 9.59 -20.93
C ARG A 60 25.99 8.93 -20.31
N GLN A 61 26.31 9.29 -19.07
CA GLN A 61 27.45 8.77 -18.32
C GLN A 61 27.06 7.61 -17.39
N PHE A 62 25.81 7.13 -17.46
CA PHE A 62 25.32 6.13 -16.53
C PHE A 62 26.16 4.84 -16.60
N PRO A 63 26.58 4.27 -15.46
CA PRO A 63 27.42 3.08 -15.45
C PRO A 63 26.81 1.92 -16.22
N ARG A 64 27.65 1.22 -17.00
CA ARG A 64 27.24 0.04 -17.78
C ARG A 64 27.62 -1.25 -17.06
N ARG A 65 27.05 -2.37 -17.51
CA ARG A 65 27.32 -3.73 -16.98
C ARG A 65 27.03 -3.85 -15.48
N LEU A 66 25.96 -3.21 -15.01
CA LEU A 66 25.41 -3.35 -13.67
C LEU A 66 24.82 -4.76 -13.46
N PRO A 67 24.56 -5.18 -12.22
CA PRO A 67 23.77 -6.39 -11.95
C PRO A 67 22.45 -6.35 -12.72
N GLN A 68 21.99 -7.52 -13.19
CA GLN A 68 20.73 -7.62 -13.96
C GLN A 68 19.51 -7.14 -13.17
N GLU A 69 19.60 -7.16 -11.83
CA GLU A 69 18.58 -6.68 -10.91
C GLU A 69 18.37 -5.17 -11.01
N VAL A 70 19.32 -4.41 -11.57
CA VAL A 70 19.21 -2.97 -11.75
C VAL A 70 18.63 -2.68 -13.13
N ILE A 71 17.43 -2.10 -13.16
CA ILE A 71 16.73 -1.69 -14.38
C ILE A 71 17.34 -0.38 -14.88
N ALA A 72 18.49 -0.51 -15.54
CA ALA A 72 19.31 0.60 -16.01
C ALA A 72 18.89 1.09 -17.41
N PRO A 73 19.21 2.35 -17.77
CA PRO A 73 19.09 2.85 -19.14
C PRO A 73 19.81 1.97 -20.16
N THR A 74 19.11 1.55 -21.22
CA THR A 74 19.64 0.74 -22.33
C THR A 74 19.94 1.56 -23.58
N ALA A 75 19.08 2.53 -23.92
CA ALA A 75 19.26 3.43 -25.05
C ALA A 75 18.68 4.81 -24.74
N LEU A 76 19.14 5.87 -25.44
CA LEU A 76 18.55 7.20 -25.32
C LEU A 76 17.27 7.29 -26.17
N ALA A 77 16.24 7.93 -25.63
CA ALA A 77 15.05 8.30 -26.37
C ALA A 77 15.16 9.76 -26.81
N LEU A 78 15.18 9.99 -28.13
CA LEU A 78 15.36 11.32 -28.71
C LEU A 78 14.04 11.85 -29.27
N ASP A 79 13.87 13.17 -29.31
CA ASP A 79 12.80 13.81 -30.06
C ASP A 79 12.96 13.51 -31.56
N TYR A 80 11.90 13.03 -32.21
CA TYR A 80 11.97 12.61 -33.61
C TYR A 80 12.34 13.76 -34.57
N LYS A 81 12.01 15.01 -34.25
CA LYS A 81 12.25 16.17 -35.12
C LYS A 81 13.55 16.88 -34.81
N THR A 82 13.85 17.09 -33.53
CA THR A 82 14.99 17.91 -33.09
C THR A 82 16.23 17.09 -32.75
N GLY A 83 16.09 15.78 -32.54
CA GLY A 83 17.17 14.89 -32.09
C GLY A 83 17.61 15.13 -30.64
N GLN A 84 16.92 16.01 -29.88
CA GLN A 84 17.23 16.25 -28.48
C GLN A 84 16.89 15.03 -27.61
N VAL A 85 17.68 14.76 -26.57
CA VAL A 85 17.38 13.69 -25.62
C VAL A 85 16.16 14.08 -24.79
N LEU A 86 15.12 13.24 -24.85
CA LEU A 86 13.90 13.38 -24.05
C LEU A 86 13.85 12.38 -22.90
N GLY A 87 14.67 11.33 -22.94
CA GLY A 87 14.69 10.30 -21.92
C GLY A 87 15.50 9.09 -22.35
N TYR A 88 15.06 7.91 -21.91
CA TYR A 88 15.78 6.66 -22.18
C TYR A 88 14.84 5.45 -22.18
N THR A 89 15.28 4.36 -22.81
CA THR A 89 14.64 3.05 -22.71
C THR A 89 15.28 2.20 -21.62
N MET A 90 14.52 1.26 -21.08
CA MET A 90 14.97 0.30 -20.08
C MET A 90 14.16 -1.01 -20.19
N PRO A 91 14.63 -2.12 -19.61
CA PRO A 91 13.85 -3.35 -19.55
C PRO A 91 12.46 -3.13 -18.92
N LEU A 92 11.43 -3.72 -19.53
CA LEU A 92 10.10 -3.73 -18.94
C LEU A 92 9.97 -4.88 -17.95
N ILE A 93 9.59 -4.57 -16.71
CA ILE A 93 9.20 -5.58 -15.73
C ILE A 93 7.67 -5.71 -15.75
N VAL A 94 7.20 -6.95 -15.92
CA VAL A 94 5.78 -7.30 -15.94
C VAL A 94 5.45 -8.19 -14.74
N ASP A 95 4.16 -8.25 -14.36
CA ASP A 95 3.67 -9.08 -13.26
C ASP A 95 4.47 -8.92 -11.96
N SER A 96 4.84 -7.68 -11.64
CA SER A 96 5.62 -7.34 -10.46
C SER A 96 4.81 -6.57 -9.42
N HIS A 97 5.27 -6.62 -8.17
CA HIS A 97 4.70 -5.90 -7.05
C HIS A 97 5.75 -4.98 -6.40
N ASP A 98 5.30 -3.90 -5.76
CA ASP A 98 6.18 -3.05 -4.93
C ASP A 98 6.61 -3.80 -3.67
N ILE A 99 7.83 -3.56 -3.17
CA ILE A 99 8.32 -4.25 -1.95
C ILE A 99 7.42 -4.00 -0.74
N ARG A 100 6.71 -2.86 -0.70
CA ARG A 100 5.72 -2.53 0.34
C ARG A 100 4.70 -3.66 0.54
N LYS A 101 4.29 -4.37 -0.53
CA LYS A 101 3.40 -5.53 -0.42
C LYS A 101 3.90 -6.60 0.56
N LEU A 102 5.22 -6.78 0.73
CA LEU A 102 5.79 -7.72 1.71
C LEU A 102 5.60 -7.26 3.16
N GLY A 103 5.40 -5.97 3.40
CA GLY A 103 5.04 -5.39 4.69
C GLY A 103 3.53 -5.20 4.89
N GLN A 104 2.69 -5.64 3.94
CA GLN A 104 1.23 -5.57 4.07
C GLN A 104 0.67 -6.92 4.51
N ARG A 105 0.28 -6.98 5.78
CA ARG A 105 -0.29 -8.19 6.41
C ARG A 105 -1.41 -8.82 5.56
N SER A 106 -2.36 -7.99 5.14
CA SER A 106 -3.53 -8.42 4.38
C SER A 106 -3.18 -9.01 3.01
N TRP A 107 -2.08 -8.58 2.41
CA TRP A 107 -1.64 -9.04 1.10
C TRP A 107 -0.69 -10.25 1.20
N ARG A 108 0.16 -10.30 2.24
CA ARG A 108 1.22 -11.30 2.38
C ARG A 108 0.81 -12.55 3.16
N GLU A 109 0.16 -12.40 4.32
CA GLU A 109 -0.11 -13.54 5.21
C GLU A 109 -0.99 -14.58 4.51
N GLY A 110 -0.62 -15.86 4.63
CA GLY A 110 -1.27 -16.98 3.93
C GLY A 110 -0.82 -17.17 2.48
N VAL A 111 -0.06 -16.23 1.92
CA VAL A 111 0.40 -16.27 0.52
C VAL A 111 1.92 -16.43 0.44
N ILE A 112 2.69 -15.52 1.06
CA ILE A 112 4.16 -15.54 1.04
C ILE A 112 4.68 -15.77 2.45
N GLY A 113 5.31 -16.92 2.66
CA GLY A 113 5.95 -17.29 3.92
C GLY A 113 7.26 -16.55 4.18
N ASN A 114 7.72 -16.57 5.44
CA ASN A 114 8.92 -15.84 5.84
C ASN A 114 10.17 -16.35 5.13
N ASP A 115 10.28 -17.66 4.83
CA ASP A 115 11.43 -18.20 4.08
C ASP A 115 11.58 -17.56 2.68
N ALA A 116 10.46 -17.31 2.00
CA ALA A 116 10.47 -16.64 0.69
C ALA A 116 10.88 -15.17 0.82
N VAL A 117 10.47 -14.50 1.90
CA VAL A 117 10.93 -13.14 2.24
C VAL A 117 12.44 -13.15 2.48
N MET A 118 12.98 -14.08 3.27
CA MET A 118 14.42 -14.19 3.51
C MET A 118 15.21 -14.41 2.22
N ARG A 119 14.74 -15.30 1.32
CA ARG A 119 15.38 -15.54 0.00
C ARG A 119 15.33 -14.31 -0.91
N PHE A 120 14.21 -13.58 -0.91
CA PHE A 120 14.11 -12.30 -1.62
C PHE A 120 15.17 -11.31 -1.13
N PHE A 121 15.30 -11.13 0.19
CA PHE A 121 16.31 -10.25 0.77
C PHE A 121 17.74 -10.73 0.52
N GLY A 122 17.97 -12.04 0.41
CA GLY A 122 19.28 -12.59 0.03
C GLY A 122 19.69 -12.22 -1.39
N ARG A 123 18.74 -12.22 -2.33
CA ARG A 123 18.97 -11.75 -3.70
C ARG A 123 19.18 -10.23 -3.75
N LEU A 124 18.41 -9.47 -2.97
CA LEU A 124 18.55 -8.01 -2.90
C LEU A 124 19.90 -7.62 -2.30
N HIS A 125 20.34 -8.32 -1.25
CA HIS A 125 21.67 -8.16 -0.66
C HIS A 125 22.78 -8.37 -1.70
N ALA A 126 22.71 -9.46 -2.47
CA ALA A 126 23.69 -9.76 -3.51
C ALA A 126 23.69 -8.68 -4.62
N ALA A 127 22.52 -8.14 -4.97
CA ALA A 127 22.40 -7.05 -5.94
C ALA A 127 23.05 -5.76 -5.43
N LEU A 128 22.74 -5.33 -4.20
CA LEU A 128 23.32 -4.15 -3.57
C LEU A 128 24.84 -4.27 -3.44
N THR A 129 25.33 -5.42 -2.96
CA THR A 129 26.78 -5.68 -2.84
C THR A 129 27.51 -5.50 -4.17
N LYS A 130 26.98 -6.09 -5.26
CA LYS A 130 27.57 -5.97 -6.60
C LYS A 130 27.44 -4.56 -7.18
N LEU A 131 26.43 -3.81 -6.78
CA LEU A 131 26.20 -2.43 -7.19
C LEU A 131 27.20 -1.48 -6.51
N HIS A 132 27.36 -1.61 -5.19
CA HIS A 132 28.33 -0.85 -4.38
C HIS A 132 29.77 -1.11 -4.83
N GLN A 133 30.11 -2.35 -5.19
CA GLN A 133 31.41 -2.70 -5.78
C GLN A 133 31.72 -1.95 -7.09
N ARG A 134 30.70 -1.42 -7.77
CA ARG A 134 30.85 -0.59 -8.99
C ARG A 134 30.83 0.91 -8.69
N GLY A 135 30.85 1.32 -7.42
CA GLY A 135 30.81 2.72 -7.02
C GLY A 135 29.45 3.39 -7.25
N VAL A 136 28.37 2.60 -7.30
CA VAL A 136 26.99 3.09 -7.43
C VAL A 136 26.27 2.84 -6.11
N VAL A 137 25.56 3.85 -5.61
CA VAL A 137 24.73 3.80 -4.39
C VAL A 137 23.30 4.12 -4.82
N VAL A 138 22.32 3.34 -4.36
CA VAL A 138 20.90 3.54 -4.71
C VAL A 138 20.41 4.89 -4.23
N GLY A 139 20.72 5.25 -2.98
CA GLY A 139 20.32 6.51 -2.36
C GLY A 139 18.86 6.45 -1.88
N ASP A 140 17.91 6.46 -2.82
CA ASP A 140 16.47 6.41 -2.54
C ASP A 140 15.91 4.98 -2.57
N LEU A 141 16.43 4.09 -1.71
CA LEU A 141 15.98 2.70 -1.62
C LEU A 141 14.63 2.60 -0.86
N ASN A 142 13.55 3.12 -1.46
CA ASN A 142 12.21 3.17 -0.87
C ASN A 142 11.23 2.11 -1.41
N ASP A 143 10.02 2.08 -0.83
CA ASP A 143 8.92 1.14 -1.12
C ASP A 143 8.57 0.98 -2.61
N GLY A 144 8.73 2.01 -3.44
CA GLY A 144 8.38 1.91 -4.86
C GLY A 144 9.54 2.15 -5.81
N ASN A 145 10.77 2.08 -5.31
CA ASN A 145 11.97 1.93 -6.16
C ASN A 145 12.48 0.47 -6.15
N VAL A 146 11.83 -0.42 -5.41
CA VAL A 146 12.08 -1.87 -5.42
C VAL A 146 10.80 -2.59 -5.85
N LEU A 147 10.87 -3.27 -6.99
CA LEU A 147 9.84 -4.19 -7.44
C LEU A 147 10.29 -5.63 -7.21
N PHE A 148 9.35 -6.56 -7.25
CA PHE A 148 9.66 -7.99 -7.23
C PHE A 148 8.71 -8.85 -8.05
N THR A 149 9.24 -9.95 -8.59
CA THR A 149 8.48 -11.02 -9.25
C THR A 149 8.84 -12.35 -8.59
N GLY A 150 7.88 -12.95 -7.86
CA GLY A 150 8.19 -14.09 -7.00
C GLY A 150 9.19 -13.69 -5.90
N GLU A 151 10.39 -14.25 -5.93
CA GLU A 151 11.48 -13.90 -5.01
C GLU A 151 12.55 -13.00 -5.66
N GLN A 152 12.39 -12.64 -6.94
CA GLN A 152 13.39 -11.87 -7.68
C GLN A 152 13.20 -10.36 -7.45
N PRO A 153 14.18 -9.64 -6.87
CA PRO A 153 14.14 -8.17 -6.78
C PRO A 153 14.55 -7.49 -8.08
N TRP A 154 13.96 -6.32 -8.30
CA TRP A 154 14.29 -5.38 -9.37
C TRP A 154 14.40 -3.96 -8.77
N LEU A 155 15.58 -3.36 -8.89
CA LEU A 155 15.81 -1.96 -8.53
C LEU A 155 15.47 -1.09 -9.74
N ILE A 156 14.44 -0.26 -9.60
CA ILE A 156 14.00 0.67 -10.65
C ILE A 156 14.45 2.10 -10.33
N ASP A 157 14.10 3.03 -11.22
CA ASP A 157 14.49 4.44 -11.11
C ASP A 157 16.02 4.63 -11.07
N ALA A 158 16.75 3.82 -11.84
CA ALA A 158 18.21 3.80 -11.80
C ALA A 158 18.87 5.16 -12.12
N ASP A 159 18.19 6.05 -12.86
CA ASP A 159 18.70 7.40 -13.16
C ASP A 159 18.76 8.32 -11.93
N SER A 160 18.03 8.02 -10.84
CA SER A 160 18.15 8.74 -9.57
C SER A 160 19.34 8.28 -8.72
N MET A 161 19.88 7.08 -8.96
CA MET A 161 21.01 6.52 -8.21
C MET A 161 22.26 7.40 -8.24
N GLN A 162 23.03 7.37 -7.16
CA GLN A 162 24.26 8.14 -6.99
C GLN A 162 25.48 7.39 -7.57
N PHE A 163 26.32 8.08 -8.34
CA PHE A 163 27.61 7.56 -8.81
C PHE A 163 28.57 8.69 -9.19
N GLY A 164 29.87 8.51 -8.93
CA GLY A 164 30.88 9.54 -9.22
C GLY A 164 30.51 10.90 -8.59
N ALA A 165 30.43 11.95 -9.41
CA ALA A 165 30.02 13.29 -8.98
C ALA A 165 28.49 13.52 -8.99
N TYR A 166 27.70 12.54 -9.46
CA TYR A 166 26.25 12.67 -9.57
C TYR A 166 25.56 12.20 -8.30
N GLY A 167 25.00 13.14 -7.54
CA GLY A 167 24.22 12.87 -6.33
C GLY A 167 22.84 12.26 -6.59
N CYS A 168 22.25 11.71 -5.53
CA CYS A 168 20.82 11.40 -5.46
C CYS A 168 20.11 12.57 -4.77
N PRO A 169 19.24 13.32 -5.47
CA PRO A 169 18.71 14.61 -4.99
C PRO A 169 17.58 14.49 -3.96
N VAL A 170 16.96 13.31 -3.85
CA VAL A 170 15.76 13.08 -3.06
C VAL A 170 15.86 11.70 -2.41
N ALA A 171 15.31 11.56 -1.22
CA ALA A 171 15.11 10.27 -0.60
C ALA A 171 13.82 10.28 0.22
N HIS A 172 13.13 9.15 0.26
CA HIS A 172 11.93 9.04 1.05
C HIS A 172 12.27 9.02 2.56
N GLU A 173 11.65 9.90 3.35
CA GLU A 173 11.99 10.13 4.76
C GLU A 173 11.89 8.89 5.67
N SER A 174 10.90 8.02 5.41
CA SER A 174 10.75 6.72 6.08
C SER A 174 11.92 5.74 5.83
N PHE A 175 12.73 5.95 4.79
CA PHE A 175 13.85 5.06 4.46
C PHE A 175 15.21 5.75 4.56
N LEU A 176 15.20 7.08 4.61
CA LEU A 176 16.39 7.89 4.75
C LEU A 176 17.07 7.63 6.09
N ASP A 177 18.39 7.41 6.05
CA ASP A 177 19.23 7.34 7.23
C ASP A 177 19.07 8.63 8.06
N PRO A 178 18.69 8.57 9.36
CA PRO A 178 18.48 9.74 10.20
C PRO A 178 19.69 10.68 10.28
N ARG A 179 20.91 10.17 10.02
CA ARG A 179 22.14 11.00 9.91
C ARG A 179 22.07 12.03 8.77
N LEU A 180 21.15 11.86 7.82
CA LEU A 180 20.98 12.71 6.65
C LEU A 180 19.75 13.64 6.71
N TYR A 181 18.93 13.61 7.77
CA TYR A 181 17.68 14.42 7.82
C TYR A 181 17.91 15.93 7.72
N SER A 182 19.06 16.43 8.19
CA SER A 182 19.42 17.85 8.10
C SER A 182 20.48 18.14 7.04
N VAL A 183 20.73 17.20 6.13
CA VAL A 183 21.72 17.32 5.05
C VAL A 183 21.00 17.74 3.77
N ASP A 184 21.53 18.75 3.09
CA ASP A 184 21.06 19.12 1.75
C ASP A 184 21.50 18.05 0.73
N LEU A 185 20.56 17.20 0.33
CA LEU A 185 20.78 16.12 -0.64
C LEU A 185 21.08 16.66 -2.05
N MET A 186 20.73 17.91 -2.35
CA MET A 186 20.98 18.54 -3.64
C MET A 186 22.42 19.06 -3.78
N ALA A 187 23.14 19.23 -2.66
CA ALA A 187 24.48 19.81 -2.64
C ALA A 187 25.54 18.91 -3.31
N GLY A 188 25.27 17.62 -3.45
CA GLY A 188 26.18 16.67 -4.09
C GLY A 188 25.95 15.23 -3.66
N PRO A 189 26.90 14.32 -3.95
CA PRO A 189 26.81 12.93 -3.51
C PRO A 189 27.02 12.82 -1.99
N VAL A 190 25.95 12.56 -1.25
CA VAL A 190 25.96 12.43 0.22
C VAL A 190 25.68 11.00 0.70
N PHE A 191 25.11 10.15 -0.17
CA PHE A 191 24.80 8.76 0.18
C PHE A 191 26.06 7.89 0.16
N THR A 192 26.02 6.79 0.90
CA THR A 192 27.10 5.81 0.98
C THR A 192 26.51 4.40 0.88
N PRO A 193 27.32 3.35 0.64
CA PRO A 193 26.83 1.98 0.76
C PRO A 193 26.07 1.71 2.07
N ASP A 194 26.52 2.29 3.18
CA ASP A 194 25.88 2.13 4.49
C ASP A 194 24.46 2.72 4.56
N THR A 195 24.17 3.79 3.80
CA THR A 195 22.82 4.37 3.78
C THR A 195 21.84 3.45 3.05
N ASP A 196 22.29 2.74 2.00
CA ASP A 196 21.47 1.71 1.35
C ASP A 196 21.25 0.52 2.29
N TRP A 197 22.28 0.12 3.06
CA TRP A 197 22.15 -0.97 4.04
C TRP A 197 21.22 -0.63 5.20
N TYR A 198 21.18 0.63 5.63
CA TYR A 198 20.17 1.11 6.56
C TYR A 198 18.76 0.96 5.97
N ALA A 199 18.53 1.43 4.74
CA ALA A 199 17.23 1.29 4.09
C ALA A 199 16.84 -0.19 3.84
N PHE A 200 17.81 -1.05 3.52
CA PHE A 200 17.64 -2.51 3.45
C PHE A 200 17.14 -3.07 4.80
N ALA A 201 17.73 -2.65 5.91
CA ALA A 201 17.31 -3.07 7.25
C ALA A 201 15.86 -2.64 7.54
N VAL A 202 15.48 -1.41 7.17
CA VAL A 202 14.10 -0.92 7.31
C VAL A 202 13.13 -1.81 6.53
N HIS A 203 13.45 -2.14 5.28
CA HIS A 203 12.63 -3.03 4.44
C HIS A 203 12.49 -4.43 5.03
N LEU A 204 13.59 -5.03 5.49
CA LEU A 204 13.58 -6.37 6.09
C LEU A 204 12.74 -6.39 7.37
N PHE A 205 12.93 -5.41 8.25
CA PHE A 205 12.19 -5.27 9.50
C PHE A 205 10.68 -5.10 9.24
N ARG A 206 10.31 -4.18 8.35
CA ARG A 206 8.91 -3.93 7.96
C ARG A 206 8.27 -5.14 7.31
N SER A 207 9.01 -5.86 6.49
CA SER A 207 8.54 -7.10 5.90
C SER A 207 8.25 -8.07 7.04
N LEU A 208 9.23 -8.45 7.87
CA LEU A 208 9.04 -9.49 8.87
C LEU A 208 7.99 -9.15 9.95
N LEU A 209 7.84 -7.88 10.32
CA LEU A 209 7.08 -7.48 11.51
C LEU A 209 5.84 -6.62 11.24
N TYR A 210 5.60 -6.25 9.98
CA TYR A 210 4.49 -5.39 9.54
C TYR A 210 4.45 -3.99 10.20
N VAL A 211 5.60 -3.52 10.68
CA VAL A 211 5.73 -2.21 11.34
C VAL A 211 7.05 -1.57 10.98
N HIS A 212 7.07 -0.23 10.90
CA HIS A 212 8.31 0.52 10.77
C HIS A 212 9.18 0.32 12.02
N PRO A 213 10.53 0.27 11.93
CA PRO A 213 11.40 0.24 13.11
C PRO A 213 11.09 1.34 14.13
N TYR A 214 10.52 2.45 13.68
CA TYR A 214 10.11 3.59 14.50
C TYR A 214 8.58 3.81 14.51
N GLY A 215 7.76 2.80 14.20
CA GLY A 215 6.31 2.92 14.01
C GLY A 215 5.44 2.98 15.28
N GLY A 216 6.03 2.82 16.46
CA GLY A 216 5.29 2.80 17.74
C GLY A 216 4.91 4.17 18.29
N VAL A 217 4.36 4.21 19.50
CA VAL A 217 3.97 5.47 20.17
C VAL A 217 4.96 5.78 21.30
N HIS A 218 5.44 7.03 21.36
CA HIS A 218 6.31 7.52 22.43
C HIS A 218 5.81 8.86 22.95
N THR A 219 5.87 9.06 24.27
CA THR A 219 5.30 10.25 24.95
C THR A 219 6.05 11.54 24.60
N ALA A 220 7.38 11.48 24.51
CA ALA A 220 8.23 12.64 24.20
C ALA A 220 8.59 12.78 22.70
N HIS A 221 8.50 11.69 21.93
CA HIS A 221 8.98 11.62 20.54
C HIS A 221 7.80 11.21 19.65
N LYS A 222 6.95 12.19 19.38
CA LYS A 222 5.60 11.96 18.84
C LYS A 222 5.61 11.43 17.40
N THR A 223 6.54 11.89 16.57
CA THR A 223 6.63 11.47 15.17
C THR A 223 7.61 10.31 14.98
N MET A 224 7.39 9.54 13.92
CA MET A 224 8.27 8.44 13.51
C MET A 224 9.69 8.95 13.22
N LEU A 225 9.80 10.07 12.50
CA LEU A 225 11.09 10.72 12.22
C LEU A 225 11.82 11.15 13.48
N ARG A 226 11.11 11.76 14.46
CA ARG A 226 11.78 12.18 15.69
C ARG A 226 12.28 11.00 16.51
N ARG A 227 11.56 9.87 16.51
CA ARG A 227 12.05 8.61 17.11
C ARG A 227 13.27 8.08 16.37
N ALA A 228 13.29 8.17 15.04
CA ALA A 228 14.43 7.75 14.23
C ALA A 228 15.69 8.58 14.53
N GLU A 229 15.57 9.90 14.65
CA GLU A 229 16.67 10.81 14.98
C GLU A 229 17.34 10.50 16.32
N VAL A 230 16.57 10.09 17.33
CA VAL A 230 17.08 9.80 18.67
C VAL A 230 17.38 8.31 18.88
N GLY A 231 17.13 7.45 17.91
CA GLY A 231 17.32 6.01 18.03
C GLY A 231 16.35 5.34 19.00
N HIS A 232 15.06 5.70 18.95
CA HIS A 232 14.02 5.08 19.76
C HIS A 232 13.14 4.13 18.95
N SER A 233 13.66 2.94 18.65
CA SER A 233 12.93 1.92 17.90
C SER A 233 11.81 1.27 18.72
N VAL A 234 10.91 0.57 18.04
CA VAL A 234 9.82 -0.22 18.64
C VAL A 234 10.31 -1.41 19.49
N MET A 235 11.60 -1.74 19.44
CA MET A 235 12.18 -2.79 20.29
C MET A 235 12.49 -2.29 21.71
N ARG A 236 12.50 -0.97 21.92
CA ARG A 236 12.74 -0.40 23.23
C ARG A 236 11.50 -0.47 24.13
N PRO A 237 11.69 -0.62 25.46
CA PRO A 237 10.58 -0.75 26.40
C PRO A 237 9.76 0.53 26.61
N ASP A 238 10.31 1.71 26.28
CA ASP A 238 9.64 3.01 26.38
C ASP A 238 8.79 3.37 25.15
N VAL A 239 8.85 2.55 24.10
CA VAL A 239 8.02 2.70 22.91
C VAL A 239 6.87 1.70 22.96
N ILE A 240 5.64 2.20 22.90
CA ILE A 240 4.45 1.35 22.85
C ILE A 240 4.42 0.66 21.48
N TYR A 241 4.50 -0.66 21.50
CA TYR A 241 4.48 -1.50 20.30
C TYR A 241 3.08 -1.51 19.65
N PRO A 242 2.95 -1.28 18.34
CA PRO A 242 1.65 -1.33 17.67
C PRO A 242 0.98 -2.70 17.78
N LYS A 243 -0.32 -2.75 18.07
CA LYS A 243 -1.08 -4.01 18.25
C LYS A 243 -1.24 -4.79 16.96
N ALA A 244 -1.30 -4.09 15.82
CA ALA A 244 -1.41 -4.68 14.50
C ALA A 244 -0.11 -5.36 14.03
N ALA A 245 1.03 -5.05 14.65
CA ALA A 245 2.34 -5.58 14.30
C ALA A 245 2.57 -6.99 14.88
N VAL A 246 3.40 -7.78 14.21
CA VAL A 246 3.88 -9.07 14.76
C VAL A 246 5.00 -8.78 15.75
N SER A 247 5.02 -9.44 16.90
CA SER A 247 6.06 -9.22 17.91
C SER A 247 7.46 -9.48 17.34
N TRP A 248 8.39 -8.56 17.52
CA TRP A 248 9.80 -8.76 17.14
C TRP A 248 10.46 -9.94 17.87
N ARG A 249 9.87 -10.41 18.98
CA ARG A 249 10.36 -11.58 19.75
C ARG A 249 10.22 -12.92 19.02
N ILE A 250 9.62 -12.93 17.82
CA ILE A 250 9.62 -14.12 16.94
C ILE A 250 10.97 -14.35 16.26
N LEU A 251 11.86 -13.35 16.25
CA LEU A 251 13.15 -13.39 15.58
C LEU A 251 14.24 -14.05 16.45
N PRO A 252 15.33 -14.58 15.86
CA PRO A 252 16.51 -15.01 16.60
C PRO A 252 17.18 -13.83 17.34
N GLU A 253 17.85 -14.13 18.45
CA GLU A 253 18.51 -13.11 19.29
C GLU A 253 19.59 -12.34 18.52
N GLU A 254 20.41 -13.02 17.73
CA GLU A 254 21.45 -12.38 16.91
C GLU A 254 20.88 -11.35 15.91
N LEU A 255 19.72 -11.63 15.31
CA LEU A 255 19.06 -10.71 14.39
C LEU A 255 18.41 -9.53 15.13
N ILE A 256 17.85 -9.76 16.32
CA ILE A 256 17.32 -8.70 17.19
C ILE A 256 18.44 -7.75 17.61
N ASP A 257 19.57 -8.29 18.07
CA ASP A 257 20.74 -7.51 18.48
C ASP A 257 21.31 -6.71 17.31
N TRP A 258 21.34 -7.29 16.12
CA TRP A 258 21.77 -6.58 14.92
C TRP A 258 20.84 -5.42 14.60
N PHE A 259 19.52 -5.63 14.60
CA PHE A 259 18.54 -4.56 14.38
C PHE A 259 18.64 -3.47 15.45
N ALA A 260 18.80 -3.82 16.74
CA ALA A 260 18.98 -2.86 17.82
C ALA A 260 20.28 -2.05 17.62
N GLY A 261 21.35 -2.70 17.17
CA GLY A 261 22.59 -2.06 16.75
C GLY A 261 22.34 -0.94 15.72
N ILE A 262 21.59 -1.23 14.67
CA ILE A 262 21.30 -0.27 13.60
C ILE A 262 20.33 0.83 14.07
N PHE A 263 19.22 0.47 14.71
CA PHE A 263 18.09 1.36 14.95
C PHE A 263 18.15 2.11 16.28
N ASP A 264 18.78 1.55 17.31
CA ASP A 264 18.89 2.16 18.65
C ASP A 264 20.31 2.64 18.98
N HIS A 265 21.34 2.03 18.38
CA HIS A 265 22.75 2.32 18.69
C HIS A 265 23.52 2.97 17.53
N ASN A 266 22.81 3.41 16.49
CA ASN A 266 23.34 4.17 15.35
C ASN A 266 24.51 3.46 14.61
N ARG A 267 24.57 2.12 14.67
CA ARG A 267 25.51 1.31 13.89
C ARG A 267 25.15 1.40 12.41
N ARG A 268 26.16 1.43 11.55
CA ARG A 268 26.02 1.56 10.09
C ARG A 268 27.06 0.67 9.43
N GLU A 269 26.57 -0.36 8.77
CA GLU A 269 27.39 -1.40 8.15
C GLU A 269 26.55 -2.21 7.17
N ALA A 270 27.24 -3.02 6.36
CA ALA A 270 26.60 -4.02 5.51
C ALA A 270 25.84 -5.07 6.34
N PHE A 271 24.66 -5.47 5.85
CA PHE A 271 23.90 -6.54 6.48
C PHE A 271 24.69 -7.87 6.44
N PRO A 272 24.90 -8.55 7.58
CA PRO A 272 25.60 -9.84 7.61
C PRO A 272 24.75 -10.94 6.93
N ILE A 273 25.21 -11.45 5.78
CA ILE A 273 24.41 -12.35 4.93
C ILE A 273 23.94 -13.62 5.66
N HIS A 274 24.71 -14.13 6.63
CA HIS A 274 24.35 -15.33 7.39
C HIS A 274 23.10 -15.14 8.25
N LEU A 275 22.77 -13.91 8.63
CA LEU A 275 21.53 -13.60 9.35
C LEU A 275 20.27 -13.72 8.48
N LEU A 276 20.42 -14.01 7.18
CA LEU A 276 19.29 -14.39 6.33
C LEU A 276 19.02 -15.90 6.32
N ASP A 277 19.95 -16.72 6.81
CA ASP A 277 19.82 -18.18 6.87
C ASP A 277 19.12 -18.60 8.17
N ILE A 278 17.81 -18.35 8.20
CA ILE A 278 16.96 -18.56 9.38
C ILE A 278 15.89 -19.61 9.07
N ALA A 279 15.77 -20.60 9.96
CA ALA A 279 14.70 -21.59 9.91
C ALA A 279 13.43 -21.07 10.60
N TRP A 280 12.32 -21.07 9.88
CA TRP A 280 11.00 -20.70 10.39
C TRP A 280 10.16 -21.92 10.76
N THR A 281 9.41 -21.83 11.85
CA THR A 281 8.47 -22.86 12.29
C THR A 281 7.15 -22.24 12.71
N THR A 282 6.04 -22.95 12.48
CA THR A 282 4.72 -22.55 12.96
C THR A 282 4.35 -23.40 14.18
N CYS A 283 4.22 -22.73 15.32
CA CYS A 283 3.82 -23.35 16.58
C CYS A 283 2.34 -23.80 16.52
N PRO A 284 1.93 -24.85 17.26
CA PRO A 284 0.51 -25.22 17.41
C PRO A 284 -0.42 -24.10 17.89
N CYS A 285 0.10 -23.04 18.53
CA CYS A 285 -0.70 -21.86 18.89
C CYS A 285 -0.97 -20.90 17.71
N GLY A 286 -0.45 -21.20 16.51
CA GLY A 286 -0.60 -20.39 15.29
C GLY A 286 0.56 -19.44 15.01
N THR A 287 1.41 -19.15 15.99
CA THR A 287 2.53 -18.21 15.84
C THR A 287 3.63 -18.82 14.99
N THR A 288 4.04 -18.11 13.93
CA THR A 288 5.22 -18.45 13.14
C THR A 288 6.44 -17.70 13.67
N HIS A 289 7.51 -18.41 14.02
CA HIS A 289 8.70 -17.85 14.64
C HIS A 289 9.98 -18.59 14.23
N ALA A 290 11.12 -17.97 14.52
CA ALA A 290 12.47 -18.44 14.20
C ALA A 290 13.29 -18.67 15.49
N ARG A 291 12.64 -19.24 16.51
CA ARG A 291 13.24 -19.50 17.82
C ARG A 291 13.11 -20.96 18.19
N SER A 292 13.98 -21.44 19.08
CA SER A 292 13.92 -22.79 19.64
C SER A 292 12.65 -23.03 20.46
N VAL A 293 12.11 -21.97 21.08
CA VAL A 293 10.86 -21.99 21.85
C VAL A 293 9.94 -20.88 21.35
N CYS A 294 8.66 -21.20 21.18
CA CYS A 294 7.65 -20.23 20.77
C CYS A 294 7.53 -19.09 21.80
N PRO A 295 7.73 -17.82 21.42
CA PRO A 295 7.71 -16.70 22.36
C PRO A 295 6.34 -16.50 23.01
N ASP A 296 5.25 -16.79 22.29
CA ASP A 296 3.90 -16.62 22.80
C ASP A 296 3.52 -17.73 23.77
N CYS A 297 3.99 -18.97 23.53
CA CYS A 297 3.75 -20.09 24.44
C CYS A 297 4.66 -20.04 25.67
N ALA A 298 5.88 -19.54 25.55
CA ALA A 298 6.83 -19.39 26.67
C ALA A 298 6.30 -18.44 27.76
N VAL A 299 5.48 -17.46 27.37
CA VAL A 299 4.96 -16.42 28.26
C VAL A 299 3.57 -16.75 28.81
N ARG A 300 2.99 -17.92 28.50
CA ARG A 300 1.55 -18.24 28.70
C ARG A 300 0.95 -17.64 29.98
N ILE A 301 0.25 -16.52 29.79
CA ILE A 301 -0.99 -16.22 30.51
C ILE A 301 -2.05 -17.07 29.80
N PRO A 302 -2.88 -17.85 30.53
CA PRO A 302 -3.95 -18.62 29.91
C PRO A 302 -4.81 -17.72 29.03
N GLN A 303 -4.90 -18.01 27.73
CA GLN A 303 -5.96 -17.47 26.89
C GLN A 303 -7.27 -18.11 27.36
N THR A 304 -7.90 -17.50 28.36
CA THR A 304 -9.30 -17.78 28.66
C THR A 304 -10.10 -17.48 27.40
N ALA A 305 -10.97 -18.41 27.01
CA ALA A 305 -11.97 -18.14 25.99
C ALA A 305 -12.62 -16.79 26.36
N ARG A 306 -12.48 -15.79 25.48
CA ARG A 306 -13.13 -14.51 25.71
C ARG A 306 -14.62 -14.82 25.87
N PRO A 307 -15.26 -14.39 26.96
CA PRO A 307 -16.68 -14.67 27.15
C PRO A 307 -17.44 -14.16 25.92
N ALA A 308 -18.53 -14.84 25.56
CA ALA A 308 -19.34 -14.45 24.40
C ALA A 308 -19.74 -12.96 24.45
N THR A 309 -19.82 -12.40 25.66
CA THR A 309 -19.96 -10.97 25.93
C THR A 309 -18.98 -10.53 27.02
N ALA A 310 -18.27 -9.43 26.80
CA ALA A 310 -17.40 -8.77 27.79
C ALA A 310 -17.89 -7.33 28.04
N MET A 311 -17.75 -6.85 29.28
CA MET A 311 -18.03 -5.47 29.68
C MET A 311 -16.73 -4.82 30.16
N ILE A 312 -16.31 -3.73 29.51
CA ILE A 312 -15.16 -2.92 29.93
C ILE A 312 -15.62 -1.47 29.99
N GLY A 313 -15.64 -0.88 31.18
CA GLY A 313 -16.19 0.46 31.39
C GLY A 313 -17.61 0.55 30.83
N LYS A 314 -17.82 1.43 29.85
CA LYS A 314 -19.08 1.64 29.14
C LYS A 314 -19.20 0.87 27.82
N CYS A 315 -18.22 0.02 27.48
CA CYS A 315 -18.25 -0.78 26.27
C CYS A 315 -18.71 -2.21 26.57
N GLN A 316 -19.82 -2.59 25.95
CA GLN A 316 -20.23 -3.98 25.82
C GLN A 316 -19.69 -4.54 24.50
N ALA A 317 -18.92 -5.62 24.57
CA ALA A 317 -18.35 -6.29 23.42
C ALA A 317 -18.89 -7.72 23.30
N THR A 318 -19.57 -8.03 22.19
CA THR A 318 -20.11 -9.38 21.91
C THR A 318 -19.33 -10.01 20.77
N THR A 319 -18.85 -11.24 20.96
CA THR A 319 -18.15 -11.99 19.90
C THR A 319 -19.18 -12.55 18.92
N ILE A 320 -19.07 -12.17 17.65
CA ILE A 320 -19.93 -12.63 16.55
C ILE A 320 -19.31 -13.83 15.84
N PHE A 321 -18.01 -13.77 15.61
CA PHE A 321 -17.27 -14.82 14.92
C PHE A 321 -15.82 -14.83 15.37
N GLN A 322 -15.23 -16.02 15.42
CA GLN A 322 -13.81 -16.23 15.66
C GLN A 322 -13.35 -17.43 14.82
N THR A 323 -12.16 -17.30 14.22
CA THR A 323 -11.53 -18.38 13.46
C THR A 323 -10.09 -18.58 13.93
N SER A 324 -9.58 -19.81 13.79
CA SER A 324 -8.15 -20.09 13.96
C SER A 324 -7.31 -19.65 12.74
N GLY A 325 -7.96 -19.38 11.61
CA GLY A 325 -7.30 -18.89 10.40
C GLY A 325 -7.38 -17.37 10.30
N ARG A 326 -7.97 -16.85 9.21
CA ARG A 326 -8.01 -15.40 8.94
C ARG A 326 -9.28 -14.96 8.23
N ILE A 327 -9.82 -13.80 8.59
CA ILE A 327 -10.89 -13.10 7.87
C ILE A 327 -10.28 -12.38 6.65
N LEU A 328 -10.83 -12.64 5.47
CA LEU A 328 -10.32 -12.17 4.19
C LEU A 328 -11.07 -10.95 3.64
N ALA A 329 -12.38 -10.90 3.86
CA ALA A 329 -13.24 -9.82 3.42
C ALA A 329 -14.48 -9.76 4.30
N ALA A 330 -15.02 -8.56 4.49
CA ALA A 330 -16.31 -8.35 5.13
C ALA A 330 -17.06 -7.21 4.43
N CYS A 331 -18.39 -7.27 4.42
CA CYS A 331 -19.25 -6.19 3.94
C CYS A 331 -20.61 -6.21 4.62
N LEU A 332 -21.34 -5.10 4.53
CA LEU A 332 -22.71 -4.98 5.05
C LEU A 332 -23.72 -5.05 3.89
N GLN A 333 -24.48 -6.15 3.80
CA GLN A 333 -25.50 -6.40 2.77
C GLN A 333 -26.68 -7.16 3.39
N ASN A 334 -27.68 -6.43 3.89
CA ASN A 334 -28.79 -7.00 4.68
C ASN A 334 -28.29 -7.89 5.83
N GLY A 335 -27.31 -7.38 6.58
CA GLY A 335 -26.54 -8.12 7.58
C GLY A 335 -25.05 -8.12 7.25
N LEU A 336 -24.23 -8.45 8.25
CA LEU A 336 -22.79 -8.57 8.05
C LEU A 336 -22.49 -9.88 7.31
N LYS A 337 -21.77 -9.79 6.19
CA LYS A 337 -21.28 -10.93 5.43
C LYS A 337 -19.77 -10.92 5.45
N TYR A 338 -19.15 -12.10 5.47
CA TYR A 338 -17.71 -12.20 5.55
C TYR A 338 -17.19 -13.49 4.94
N LEU A 339 -15.92 -13.45 4.55
CA LEU A 339 -15.13 -14.59 4.09
C LEU A 339 -14.01 -14.83 5.08
N TYR A 340 -13.73 -16.09 5.37
CA TYR A 340 -12.59 -16.47 6.20
C TYR A 340 -11.89 -17.68 5.58
N ALA A 341 -10.58 -17.77 5.80
CA ALA A 341 -9.76 -18.90 5.45
C ALA A 341 -9.45 -19.73 6.68
N GLU A 342 -9.59 -21.05 6.57
CA GLU A 342 -9.10 -22.03 7.54
C GLU A 342 -8.31 -23.10 6.79
N GLY A 343 -7.03 -23.23 7.14
CA GLY A 343 -6.08 -24.00 6.33
C GLY A 343 -6.05 -23.47 4.90
N ASP A 344 -6.34 -24.35 3.94
CA ASP A 344 -6.36 -23.98 2.52
C ASP A 344 -7.77 -23.68 1.98
N THR A 345 -8.81 -23.68 2.82
CA THR A 345 -10.20 -23.48 2.37
C THR A 345 -10.70 -22.10 2.74
N VAL A 346 -11.24 -21.38 1.76
CA VAL A 346 -12.00 -20.14 1.98
C VAL A 346 -13.47 -20.47 2.08
N ARG A 347 -14.10 -19.97 3.15
CA ARG A 347 -15.49 -20.20 3.50
C ARG A 347 -16.24 -18.87 3.64
N ARG A 348 -17.55 -18.96 3.48
CA ARG A 348 -18.50 -17.89 3.75
C ARG A 348 -18.96 -17.90 5.21
N GLU A 349 -19.65 -16.83 5.59
CA GLU A 349 -20.35 -16.69 6.87
C GLU A 349 -21.30 -17.87 7.19
N THR A 350 -21.78 -18.57 6.16
CA THR A 350 -22.66 -19.75 6.27
C THR A 350 -21.91 -21.08 6.42
N GLY A 351 -20.58 -21.06 6.35
CA GLY A 351 -19.72 -22.25 6.33
C GLY A 351 -19.50 -22.87 4.95
N SER A 352 -20.22 -22.43 3.91
CA SER A 352 -20.07 -22.96 2.54
C SER A 352 -18.69 -22.63 1.96
N ALA A 353 -18.12 -23.59 1.21
CA ALA A 353 -16.83 -23.38 0.57
C ALA A 353 -16.94 -22.44 -0.64
N VAL A 354 -15.93 -21.61 -0.83
CA VAL A 354 -15.78 -20.71 -1.99
C VAL A 354 -14.61 -21.15 -2.85
N LEU A 355 -13.49 -21.49 -2.22
CA LEU A 355 -12.25 -21.87 -2.89
C LEU A 355 -11.45 -22.82 -2.00
N THR A 356 -10.91 -23.88 -2.58
CA THR A 356 -9.87 -24.70 -1.99
C THR A 356 -8.53 -24.30 -2.62
N GLN A 357 -7.48 -24.14 -1.80
CA GLN A 357 -6.15 -23.63 -2.14
C GLN A 357 -6.09 -22.14 -2.50
N ALA A 358 -6.51 -21.26 -1.58
CA ALA A 358 -6.57 -19.81 -1.80
C ALA A 358 -5.24 -19.03 -1.76
N ARG A 359 -4.11 -19.68 -2.11
CA ARG A 359 -2.77 -19.08 -1.96
C ARG A 359 -2.24 -18.51 -3.27
N GLN A 360 -2.85 -17.44 -3.77
CA GLN A 360 -2.29 -16.68 -4.90
C GLN A 360 -2.10 -15.20 -4.55
N PRO A 361 -0.91 -14.62 -4.75
CA PRO A 361 -0.70 -13.19 -4.60
C PRO A 361 -1.67 -12.39 -5.47
N GLY A 362 -2.25 -11.34 -4.90
CA GLY A 362 -3.19 -10.47 -5.62
C GLY A 362 -4.60 -11.04 -5.80
N LEU A 363 -4.93 -12.21 -5.21
CA LEU A 363 -6.30 -12.70 -5.17
C LEU A 363 -7.18 -11.75 -4.34
N ARG A 364 -8.16 -11.12 -4.99
CA ARG A 364 -9.14 -10.22 -4.37
C ARG A 364 -10.51 -10.89 -4.29
N PHE A 365 -11.29 -10.49 -3.30
CA PHE A 365 -12.66 -10.97 -3.09
C PHE A 365 -13.65 -9.80 -3.05
N ALA A 366 -14.84 -10.00 -3.60
CA ALA A 366 -16.01 -9.15 -3.34
C ALA A 366 -17.23 -10.03 -3.09
N ILE A 367 -18.06 -9.67 -2.11
CA ILE A 367 -19.27 -10.42 -1.76
C ILE A 367 -20.45 -9.78 -2.48
N SER A 368 -21.30 -10.60 -3.12
CA SER A 368 -22.54 -10.15 -3.75
C SER A 368 -23.70 -11.04 -3.30
N GLY A 369 -24.43 -10.61 -2.28
CA GLY A 369 -25.53 -11.37 -1.70
C GLY A 369 -25.04 -12.72 -1.17
N THR A 370 -25.46 -13.81 -1.80
CA THR A 370 -25.04 -15.18 -1.47
C THR A 370 -23.90 -15.69 -2.37
N ALA A 371 -23.49 -14.93 -3.39
CA ALA A 371 -22.38 -15.25 -4.27
C ALA A 371 -21.09 -14.51 -3.87
N THR A 372 -19.95 -15.08 -4.23
CA THR A 372 -18.62 -14.50 -4.03
C THR A 372 -17.94 -14.33 -5.37
N TRP A 373 -17.40 -13.14 -5.61
CA TRP A 373 -16.56 -12.84 -6.77
C TRP A 373 -15.10 -12.86 -6.37
N MET A 374 -14.27 -13.49 -7.20
CA MET A 374 -12.84 -13.66 -7.01
C MET A 374 -12.10 -13.16 -8.23
N GLY A 375 -11.14 -12.26 -8.04
CA GLY A 375 -10.34 -11.69 -9.12
C GLY A 375 -8.86 -11.90 -8.89
N VAL A 376 -8.14 -12.30 -9.93
CA VAL A 376 -6.68 -12.35 -9.95
C VAL A 376 -6.20 -12.00 -11.36
N ARG A 377 -5.28 -11.03 -11.45
CA ARG A 377 -4.86 -10.43 -12.75
C ARG A 377 -6.10 -9.96 -13.52
N GLU A 378 -6.30 -10.40 -14.74
CA GLU A 378 -7.48 -10.03 -15.55
C GLU A 378 -8.65 -11.00 -15.38
N GLN A 379 -8.47 -12.12 -14.66
CA GLN A 379 -9.50 -13.15 -14.54
C GLN A 379 -10.45 -12.82 -13.39
N LEU A 380 -11.75 -12.99 -13.61
CA LEU A 380 -12.79 -12.77 -12.63
C LEU A 380 -13.78 -13.95 -12.64
N VAL A 381 -14.03 -14.54 -11.48
CA VAL A 381 -14.87 -15.74 -11.32
C VAL A 381 -15.93 -15.50 -10.26
N GLN A 382 -17.17 -15.91 -10.55
CA GLN A 382 -18.27 -15.92 -9.59
C GLN A 382 -18.50 -17.34 -9.07
N VAL A 383 -18.57 -17.49 -7.75
CA VAL A 383 -18.87 -18.75 -7.07
C VAL A 383 -20.08 -18.58 -6.17
N GLN A 384 -21.00 -19.55 -6.18
CA GLN A 384 -22.14 -19.62 -5.29
C GLN A 384 -22.44 -21.09 -4.99
N HIS A 385 -22.68 -21.42 -3.71
CA HIS A 385 -22.96 -22.80 -3.28
C HIS A 385 -21.94 -23.81 -3.84
N GLU A 386 -20.64 -23.51 -3.73
CA GLU A 386 -19.54 -24.38 -4.19
C GLU A 386 -19.47 -24.59 -5.71
N ALA A 387 -20.34 -23.95 -6.50
CA ALA A 387 -20.35 -24.01 -7.95
C ALA A 387 -19.82 -22.69 -8.57
N VAL A 388 -19.00 -22.83 -9.62
CA VAL A 388 -18.62 -21.69 -10.47
C VAL A 388 -19.80 -21.35 -11.37
N LEU A 389 -20.36 -20.16 -11.21
CA LEU A 389 -21.52 -19.70 -11.99
C LEU A 389 -21.13 -18.87 -13.20
N ASN A 390 -20.05 -18.10 -13.11
CA ASN A 390 -19.64 -17.19 -14.17
C ASN A 390 -18.10 -17.06 -14.22
N ARG A 391 -17.57 -16.86 -15.43
CA ARG A 391 -16.17 -16.54 -15.71
C ARG A 391 -16.13 -15.38 -16.68
N THR A 392 -15.43 -14.34 -16.31
CA THR A 392 -15.29 -13.13 -17.11
C THR A 392 -13.92 -12.50 -16.86
N THR A 393 -13.69 -11.32 -17.43
CA THR A 393 -12.45 -10.58 -17.24
C THR A 393 -12.73 -9.17 -16.74
N SER A 394 -11.74 -8.60 -16.07
CA SER A 394 -11.69 -7.17 -15.76
C SER A 394 -10.28 -6.65 -15.97
N SER A 395 -10.17 -5.34 -16.09
CA SER A 395 -8.89 -4.67 -16.15
C SER A 395 -8.14 -4.72 -14.82
N THR A 396 -6.86 -4.34 -14.86
CA THR A 396 -6.04 -4.18 -13.65
C THR A 396 -5.67 -2.73 -13.43
N PHE A 397 -5.57 -2.32 -12.18
CA PHE A 397 -5.01 -1.03 -11.78
C PHE A 397 -3.90 -1.31 -10.76
N ALA A 398 -2.69 -0.80 -11.01
CA ALA A 398 -1.51 -1.06 -10.18
C ALA A 398 -1.27 -2.57 -9.91
N GLY A 399 -1.53 -3.42 -10.92
CA GLY A 399 -1.34 -4.87 -10.85
C GLY A 399 -2.47 -5.64 -10.15
N GLU A 400 -3.52 -4.97 -9.67
CA GLU A 400 -4.68 -5.61 -9.03
C GLU A 400 -5.92 -5.58 -9.91
N THR A 401 -6.68 -6.67 -9.97
CA THR A 401 -7.96 -6.74 -10.70
C THR A 401 -8.93 -5.68 -10.20
N VAL A 402 -9.51 -4.88 -11.10
CA VAL A 402 -10.45 -3.80 -10.75
C VAL A 402 -11.88 -4.31 -10.83
N PHE A 403 -12.45 -4.64 -9.68
CA PHE A 403 -13.86 -4.97 -9.53
C PHE A 403 -14.32 -4.69 -8.10
N ASP A 404 -15.63 -4.58 -7.92
CA ASP A 404 -16.28 -4.53 -6.62
C ASP A 404 -17.76 -4.94 -6.76
N ALA A 405 -18.44 -5.23 -5.65
CA ALA A 405 -19.80 -5.77 -5.68
C ALA A 405 -20.72 -5.16 -4.62
N ASN A 406 -21.99 -4.99 -4.98
CA ASN A 406 -23.07 -4.75 -4.04
C ASN A 406 -23.89 -6.02 -3.82
N ALA A 407 -25.00 -5.92 -3.08
CA ALA A 407 -25.86 -7.06 -2.75
C ALA A 407 -26.46 -7.78 -3.97
N THR A 408 -26.50 -7.12 -5.13
CA THR A 408 -27.20 -7.62 -6.33
C THR A 408 -26.30 -7.95 -7.50
N SER A 409 -25.13 -7.31 -7.62
CA SER A 409 -24.24 -7.51 -8.76
C SER A 409 -22.76 -7.23 -8.45
N CYS A 410 -21.91 -7.57 -9.42
CA CYS A 410 -20.51 -7.20 -9.50
C CYS A 410 -20.29 -6.23 -10.65
N TYR A 411 -19.50 -5.20 -10.39
CA TYR A 411 -19.11 -4.17 -11.33
C TYR A 411 -17.66 -4.38 -11.73
N ARG A 412 -17.35 -4.13 -13.01
CA ARG A 412 -16.02 -4.39 -13.59
C ARG A 412 -15.82 -3.58 -14.87
N PHE A 413 -14.60 -3.58 -15.40
CA PHE A 413 -14.32 -3.03 -16.71
C PHE A 413 -14.43 -4.09 -17.82
N ALA A 414 -14.95 -3.67 -18.97
CA ALA A 414 -14.99 -4.41 -20.21
C ALA A 414 -14.49 -3.50 -21.34
N GLY A 415 -13.16 -3.46 -21.54
CA GLY A 415 -12.50 -2.37 -22.26
C GLY A 415 -12.71 -1.04 -21.52
N ASP A 416 -12.92 0.04 -22.27
CA ASP A 416 -13.14 1.38 -21.71
C ASP A 416 -14.52 1.57 -21.02
N TRP A 417 -15.32 0.52 -20.81
CA TRP A 417 -16.65 0.60 -20.20
C TRP A 417 -16.69 -0.01 -18.80
N LEU A 418 -17.19 0.76 -17.84
CA LEU A 418 -17.65 0.24 -16.55
C LEU A 418 -19.02 -0.42 -16.75
N VAL A 419 -19.14 -1.70 -16.38
CA VAL A 419 -20.32 -2.51 -16.62
C VAL A 419 -20.83 -3.20 -15.37
N ASP A 420 -22.14 -3.40 -15.32
CA ASP A 420 -22.81 -4.33 -14.40
C ASP A 420 -22.71 -5.74 -14.99
N SER A 421 -21.97 -6.64 -14.34
CA SER A 421 -21.67 -7.96 -14.89
C SER A 421 -22.85 -8.94 -14.87
N LEU A 422 -23.87 -8.72 -14.04
CA LEU A 422 -25.07 -9.57 -13.99
C LEU A 422 -26.29 -8.90 -14.61
N GLY A 423 -26.41 -7.58 -14.47
CA GLY A 423 -27.48 -6.78 -15.08
C GLY A 423 -27.24 -6.44 -16.55
N GLY A 424 -25.99 -6.50 -17.03
CA GLY A 424 -25.61 -6.23 -18.42
C GLY A 424 -25.57 -4.74 -18.81
N ASN A 425 -25.83 -3.84 -17.86
CA ASN A 425 -25.86 -2.40 -18.11
C ASN A 425 -24.44 -1.84 -18.33
N ARG A 426 -24.30 -0.98 -19.34
CA ARG A 426 -23.12 -0.11 -19.50
C ARG A 426 -23.35 1.16 -18.71
N ILE A 427 -22.56 1.37 -17.67
CA ILE A 427 -22.72 2.49 -16.74
C ILE A 427 -22.07 3.73 -17.34
N GLY A 428 -20.78 3.66 -17.69
CA GLY A 428 -20.07 4.80 -18.25
C GLY A 428 -18.68 4.46 -18.75
N GLN A 429 -18.09 5.37 -19.52
CA GLN A 429 -16.74 5.19 -20.08
C GLN A 429 -15.66 5.80 -19.20
N ALA A 430 -14.58 5.06 -18.98
CA ALA A 430 -13.36 5.53 -18.32
C ALA A 430 -12.13 4.83 -18.93
N LEU A 431 -10.93 5.29 -18.58
CA LEU A 431 -9.69 4.78 -19.18
C LEU A 431 -9.34 3.38 -18.67
N ASP A 432 -9.38 2.39 -19.55
CA ASP A 432 -8.98 1.03 -19.22
C ASP A 432 -7.51 0.98 -18.72
N GLY A 433 -7.24 0.15 -17.73
CA GLY A 433 -5.92 0.03 -17.08
C GLY A 433 -5.47 1.22 -16.22
N GLN A 434 -6.21 2.34 -16.24
CA GLN A 434 -5.87 3.58 -15.52
C GLN A 434 -6.96 4.01 -14.54
N THR A 435 -8.04 3.24 -14.43
CA THR A 435 -9.19 3.52 -13.58
C THR A 435 -9.21 2.63 -12.35
N TRP A 436 -9.40 3.25 -11.18
CA TRP A 436 -9.72 2.59 -9.94
C TRP A 436 -11.16 2.94 -9.52
N PHE A 437 -11.90 1.99 -8.94
CA PHE A 437 -13.20 2.29 -8.32
C PHE A 437 -13.53 1.32 -7.17
N ARG A 438 -14.52 1.73 -6.36
CA ARG A 438 -15.21 0.89 -5.37
C ARG A 438 -16.71 1.14 -5.42
N MET A 439 -17.47 0.17 -4.91
CA MET A 439 -18.92 0.14 -4.97
C MET A 439 -19.52 0.04 -3.56
N GLY A 440 -20.39 1.00 -3.21
CA GLY A 440 -21.27 0.89 -2.05
C GLY A 440 -22.52 0.06 -2.36
N ASP A 441 -23.52 0.08 -1.49
CA ASP A 441 -24.77 -0.64 -1.78
C ASP A 441 -25.53 -0.03 -2.98
N ARG A 442 -25.53 1.31 -3.08
CA ARG A 442 -26.36 2.06 -4.04
C ARG A 442 -25.61 2.77 -5.16
N PHE A 443 -24.40 3.23 -4.91
CA PHE A 443 -23.60 4.00 -5.86
C PHE A 443 -22.12 3.68 -5.67
N GLY A 444 -21.31 3.96 -6.68
CA GLY A 444 -19.87 3.78 -6.63
C GLY A 444 -19.11 5.09 -6.79
N PHE A 445 -17.83 5.03 -6.43
CA PHE A 445 -16.87 6.10 -6.58
C PHE A 445 -15.62 5.56 -7.26
N GLY A 446 -15.04 6.34 -8.16
CA GLY A 446 -13.78 5.99 -8.80
C GLY A 446 -13.02 7.20 -9.27
N PHE A 447 -11.85 6.95 -9.80
CA PHE A 447 -11.07 7.95 -10.52
C PHE A 447 -10.22 7.27 -11.58
N TYR A 448 -9.82 8.04 -12.59
CA TYR A 448 -8.77 7.65 -13.50
C TYR A 448 -7.72 8.75 -13.62
N ARG A 449 -6.50 8.35 -13.97
CA ARG A 449 -5.38 9.28 -14.16
C ARG A 449 -4.95 9.27 -15.62
N THR A 450 -4.61 10.43 -16.16
CA THR A 450 -3.99 10.57 -17.49
C THR A 450 -2.90 11.62 -17.41
N GLY A 451 -1.64 11.18 -17.48
CA GLY A 451 -0.50 12.01 -17.10
C GLY A 451 -0.66 12.56 -15.67
N ARG A 452 -0.61 13.89 -15.53
CA ARG A 452 -0.76 14.57 -14.23
C ARG A 452 -2.22 14.88 -13.85
N MET A 453 -3.17 14.64 -14.74
CA MET A 453 -4.57 14.93 -14.47
C MET A 453 -5.22 13.74 -13.76
N THR A 454 -6.00 14.03 -12.73
CA THR A 454 -6.90 13.06 -12.09
C THR A 454 -8.33 13.48 -12.34
N VAL A 455 -9.17 12.56 -12.78
CA VAL A 455 -10.62 12.77 -12.90
C VAL A 455 -11.32 11.84 -11.94
N TYR A 456 -11.95 12.40 -10.92
CA TYR A 456 -12.79 11.68 -9.97
C TYR A 456 -14.22 11.63 -10.46
N PHE A 457 -14.94 10.55 -10.13
CA PHE A 457 -16.33 10.40 -10.50
C PHE A 457 -17.13 9.55 -9.50
N VAL A 458 -18.44 9.81 -9.46
CA VAL A 458 -19.44 8.92 -8.88
C VAL A 458 -20.34 8.34 -9.97
N PHE A 459 -20.94 7.18 -9.71
CA PHE A 459 -21.87 6.54 -10.62
C PHE A 459 -22.98 5.80 -9.88
N ASP A 460 -24.19 5.81 -10.44
CA ASP A 460 -25.32 5.01 -9.99
C ASP A 460 -25.50 3.84 -10.97
N PRO A 461 -25.38 2.57 -10.54
CA PRO A 461 -25.59 1.40 -11.41
C PRO A 461 -26.91 1.39 -12.20
N LYS A 462 -27.93 2.12 -11.73
CA LYS A 462 -29.25 2.20 -12.35
C LYS A 462 -29.37 3.35 -13.35
N GLN A 463 -28.40 4.25 -13.41
CA GLN A 463 -28.41 5.42 -14.30
C GLN A 463 -27.14 5.45 -15.15
N PRO A 464 -27.25 5.64 -16.47
CA PRO A 464 -26.06 5.79 -17.31
C PRO A 464 -25.36 7.12 -17.02
N GLY A 465 -24.04 7.10 -17.01
CA GLY A 465 -23.15 8.25 -16.88
C GLY A 465 -22.20 8.16 -15.70
N LEU A 466 -21.05 8.81 -15.83
CA LEU A 466 -20.13 9.10 -14.74
C LEU A 466 -20.24 10.59 -14.42
N ARG A 467 -20.57 10.93 -13.18
CA ARG A 467 -20.62 12.33 -12.75
C ARG A 467 -19.30 12.71 -12.12
N GLN A 468 -18.67 13.75 -12.65
CA GLN A 468 -17.39 14.22 -12.13
C GLN A 468 -17.51 14.77 -10.71
N VAL A 469 -16.45 14.60 -9.93
CA VAL A 469 -16.32 15.12 -8.57
C VAL A 469 -15.13 16.06 -8.49
N GLU A 470 -15.34 17.24 -7.91
CA GLU A 470 -14.29 18.24 -7.73
C GLU A 470 -13.51 17.97 -6.44
N LEU A 471 -12.47 17.15 -6.55
CA LEU A 471 -11.51 16.90 -5.47
C LEU A 471 -10.11 17.41 -5.88
N PRO A 472 -9.25 17.74 -4.89
CA PRO A 472 -7.86 18.04 -5.17
C PRO A 472 -7.18 16.93 -5.98
N PRO A 473 -6.32 17.26 -6.95
CA PRO A 473 -5.65 16.27 -7.79
C PRO A 473 -4.73 15.38 -6.95
N ILE A 474 -4.51 14.14 -7.42
CA ILE A 474 -3.52 13.23 -6.86
C ILE A 474 -2.13 13.70 -7.32
N GLU A 475 -1.44 14.41 -6.45
CA GLU A 475 -0.06 14.84 -6.70
C GLU A 475 0.95 13.76 -6.31
N GLY A 476 1.98 13.58 -7.14
CA GLY A 476 3.02 12.58 -6.91
C GLY A 476 2.58 11.14 -7.21
N ARG A 477 3.20 10.18 -6.53
CA ARG A 477 2.95 8.75 -6.69
C ARG A 477 1.80 8.33 -5.79
N LEU A 478 0.71 7.82 -6.36
CA LEU A 478 -0.35 7.18 -5.58
C LEU A 478 0.19 5.89 -4.96
N VAL A 479 0.11 5.80 -3.63
CA VAL A 479 0.57 4.64 -2.86
C VAL A 479 -0.59 3.71 -2.56
N ASP A 480 -1.70 4.26 -2.09
CA ASP A 480 -2.89 3.47 -1.74
C ASP A 480 -4.15 4.34 -1.74
N VAL A 481 -5.30 3.69 -1.88
CA VAL A 481 -6.61 4.32 -1.86
C VAL A 481 -7.64 3.39 -1.23
N GLN A 482 -8.47 3.95 -0.35
CA GLN A 482 -9.56 3.26 0.33
C GLN A 482 -10.85 4.04 0.15
N ALA A 483 -11.98 3.32 0.06
CA ALA A 483 -13.30 3.93 0.05
C ALA A 483 -14.24 3.16 0.97
N THR A 484 -14.99 3.89 1.80
CA THR A 484 -16.01 3.36 2.71
C THR A 484 -17.32 4.06 2.42
N PHE A 485 -18.41 3.31 2.34
CA PHE A 485 -19.72 3.85 1.95
C PHE A 485 -20.73 3.77 3.10
N ASP A 486 -21.61 4.76 3.15
CA ASP A 486 -22.94 4.60 3.73
C ASP A 486 -24.00 4.57 2.61
N ARG A 487 -25.27 4.81 2.94
CA ARG A 487 -26.37 4.79 1.96
C ARG A 487 -26.31 5.89 0.88
N GLY A 488 -25.65 7.02 1.15
CA GLY A 488 -25.69 8.19 0.28
C GLY A 488 -24.36 8.95 0.17
N ARG A 489 -23.31 8.50 0.84
CA ARG A 489 -21.99 9.12 0.89
C ARG A 489 -20.89 8.09 0.84
N VAL A 490 -19.72 8.54 0.40
CA VAL A 490 -18.46 7.79 0.39
C VAL A 490 -17.41 8.61 1.12
N LEU A 491 -16.70 7.96 2.03
CA LEU A 491 -15.44 8.45 2.59
C LEU A 491 -14.30 7.85 1.77
N VAL A 492 -13.56 8.68 1.07
CA VAL A 492 -12.39 8.30 0.27
C VAL A 492 -11.14 8.72 1.03
N SER A 493 -10.18 7.81 1.19
CA SER A 493 -8.88 8.09 1.80
C SER A 493 -7.78 7.74 0.82
N LEU A 494 -6.81 8.65 0.63
CA LEU A 494 -5.72 8.52 -0.33
C LEU A 494 -4.38 8.65 0.39
N ALA A 495 -3.39 7.87 -0.04
CA ALA A 495 -1.99 8.07 0.31
C ALA A 495 -1.16 8.33 -0.94
N CYS A 496 -0.36 9.39 -0.91
CA CYS A 496 0.54 9.76 -1.99
C CYS A 496 1.93 10.06 -1.46
N ASP A 497 2.96 9.70 -2.23
CA ASP A 497 4.33 10.14 -1.99
C ASP A 497 4.63 11.33 -2.91
N ARG A 498 5.03 12.45 -2.32
CA ARG A 498 5.45 13.67 -3.03
C ARG A 498 6.74 14.18 -2.40
N ASP A 499 7.77 14.38 -3.21
CA ASP A 499 9.07 14.91 -2.78
C ASP A 499 9.69 14.17 -1.58
N GLY A 500 9.58 12.84 -1.58
CA GLY A 500 10.10 11.98 -0.50
C GLY A 500 9.26 11.96 0.78
N GLN A 501 8.10 12.61 0.79
CA GLN A 501 7.21 12.67 1.96
C GLN A 501 5.86 11.98 1.69
N ARG A 502 5.35 11.29 2.71
CA ARG A 502 4.01 10.68 2.66
C ARG A 502 2.96 11.73 3.00
N GLN A 503 1.94 11.86 2.15
CA GLN A 503 0.76 12.67 2.39
C GLN A 503 -0.49 11.80 2.36
N HIS A 504 -1.36 11.96 3.36
CA HIS A 504 -2.67 11.33 3.40
C HIS A 504 -3.75 12.41 3.21
N SER A 505 -4.83 12.05 2.52
CA SER A 505 -6.03 12.88 2.46
C SER A 505 -7.29 12.04 2.66
N MET A 506 -8.33 12.67 3.19
CA MET A 506 -9.65 12.11 3.33
C MET A 506 -10.68 13.08 2.75
N ALA A 507 -11.70 12.57 2.07
CA ALA A 507 -12.81 13.35 1.57
C ALA A 507 -14.13 12.60 1.76
N VAL A 508 -15.19 13.33 2.14
CA VAL A 508 -16.56 12.81 2.15
C VAL A 508 -17.29 13.36 0.94
N VAL A 509 -17.81 12.48 0.09
CA VAL A 509 -18.49 12.83 -1.16
C VAL A 509 -19.90 12.24 -1.16
N GLN A 510 -20.91 13.00 -1.55
CA GLN A 510 -22.27 12.53 -1.73
C GLN A 510 -22.43 11.74 -3.02
N ALA A 511 -23.48 10.90 -3.09
CA ALA A 511 -23.84 10.14 -4.29
C ALA A 511 -24.13 11.02 -5.52
N ASP A 512 -24.43 12.31 -5.32
CA ASP A 512 -24.63 13.30 -6.36
C ASP A 512 -23.34 14.03 -6.77
N GLY A 513 -22.19 13.64 -6.23
CA GLY A 513 -20.87 14.21 -6.53
C GLY A 513 -20.48 15.42 -5.67
N THR A 514 -21.34 15.90 -4.79
CA THR A 514 -21.02 17.03 -3.89
C THR A 514 -19.98 16.63 -2.86
N VAL A 515 -18.88 17.39 -2.74
CA VAL A 515 -17.88 17.19 -1.68
C VAL A 515 -18.32 17.89 -0.40
N LEU A 516 -18.53 17.12 0.67
CA LEU A 516 -19.00 17.62 1.96
C LEU A 516 -17.89 18.07 2.89
N ALA A 517 -16.73 17.43 2.82
CA ALA A 517 -15.54 17.82 3.58
C ALA A 517 -14.29 17.21 2.99
N HIS A 518 -13.16 17.85 3.23
CA HIS A 518 -11.84 17.36 2.86
C HIS A 518 -10.81 17.74 3.92
N ILE A 519 -9.85 16.84 4.17
CA ILE A 519 -8.70 17.09 5.04
C ILE A 519 -7.47 16.39 4.46
N ALA A 520 -6.31 17.00 4.58
CA ALA A 520 -5.05 16.43 4.12
C ALA A 520 -3.89 16.83 5.03
N GLY A 521 -2.85 16.00 5.08
CA GLY A 521 -1.64 16.24 5.85
C GLY A 521 -0.74 15.01 5.89
N SER A 522 0.37 15.09 6.62
CA SER A 522 1.20 13.90 6.88
C SER A 522 0.44 12.90 7.77
N PRO A 523 0.76 11.60 7.70
CA PRO A 523 0.10 10.58 8.54
C PRO A 523 0.17 10.88 10.04
N GLU A 524 1.24 11.52 10.52
CA GLU A 524 1.39 11.86 11.94
C GLU A 524 0.74 13.21 12.33
N SER A 525 0.22 13.98 11.37
CA SER A 525 -0.32 15.32 11.63
C SER A 525 -1.62 15.27 12.45
N GLN A 526 -2.45 14.26 12.23
CA GLN A 526 -3.71 14.02 12.93
C GLN A 526 -3.95 12.51 13.08
N ARG A 527 -4.58 12.09 14.17
CA ARG A 527 -4.85 10.66 14.46
C ARG A 527 -5.77 10.05 13.40
N CYS A 528 -6.70 10.84 12.85
CA CYS A 528 -7.59 10.39 11.79
C CYS A 528 -6.87 10.05 10.47
N LEU A 529 -5.74 10.73 10.20
CA LEU A 529 -4.90 10.54 9.03
C LEU A 529 -3.86 9.43 9.22
N ALA A 530 -3.66 8.89 10.42
CA ALA A 530 -2.67 7.85 10.68
C ALA A 530 -2.89 6.59 9.83
N THR A 531 -4.16 6.23 9.59
CA THR A 531 -4.56 5.08 8.78
C THR A 531 -5.46 5.51 7.62
N LEU A 532 -5.42 4.79 6.50
CA LEU A 532 -6.31 5.04 5.35
C LEU A 532 -7.62 4.27 5.46
N GLY A 533 -7.52 2.99 5.82
CA GLY A 533 -8.62 2.04 5.78
C GLY A 533 -9.33 1.86 7.11
N GLY A 534 -10.33 0.98 7.08
CA GLY A 534 -10.99 0.47 8.29
C GLY A 534 -12.00 1.41 8.95
N LYS A 535 -12.15 2.63 8.44
CA LYS A 535 -13.06 3.64 8.99
C LYS A 535 -14.52 3.26 8.70
N ALA A 536 -15.46 3.80 9.48
CA ALA A 536 -16.90 3.67 9.23
C ALA A 536 -17.56 5.05 9.17
N LEU A 537 -18.45 5.24 8.19
CA LEU A 537 -19.27 6.45 8.06
C LEU A 537 -20.66 6.21 8.70
N LEU A 538 -21.00 7.00 9.72
CA LEU A 538 -22.21 6.85 10.55
C LEU A 538 -22.92 8.20 10.70
N GLY A 539 -23.77 8.57 9.72
CA GLY A 539 -24.34 9.92 9.74
C GLY A 539 -23.22 10.96 9.67
N ASP A 540 -23.31 12.05 10.43
CA ASP A 540 -22.26 13.08 10.44
C ASP A 540 -21.08 12.73 11.37
N CYS A 541 -20.90 11.44 11.67
CA CYS A 541 -19.78 10.91 12.43
C CYS A 541 -18.97 9.93 11.58
N ILE A 542 -17.65 10.04 11.62
CA ILE A 542 -16.71 9.04 11.08
C ILE A 542 -16.02 8.36 12.25
N LEU A 543 -16.11 7.04 12.34
CA LEU A 543 -15.33 6.27 13.31
C LEU A 543 -14.01 5.82 12.68
N VAL A 544 -12.93 6.03 13.41
CA VAL A 544 -11.57 5.63 13.05
C VAL A 544 -11.06 4.63 14.08
N PRO A 545 -10.65 3.42 13.66
CA PRO A 545 -10.04 2.47 14.57
C PRO A 545 -8.60 2.92 14.90
N THR A 546 -8.24 2.87 16.18
CA THR A 546 -6.88 3.16 16.67
C THR A 546 -6.49 2.15 17.74
N ASP A 547 -5.20 2.00 18.00
CA ASP A 547 -4.72 1.14 19.08
C ASP A 547 -5.14 1.62 20.48
N ASN A 548 -5.64 2.86 20.62
CA ASN A 548 -6.13 3.45 21.88
C ASN A 548 -7.67 3.48 21.98
N GLY A 549 -8.38 2.82 21.07
CA GLY A 549 -9.85 2.84 20.99
C GLY A 549 -10.38 3.48 19.71
N LEU A 550 -11.71 3.56 19.60
CA LEU A 550 -12.42 4.21 18.50
C LEU A 550 -12.36 5.73 18.65
N LEU A 551 -11.82 6.41 17.65
CA LEU A 551 -11.86 7.87 17.53
C LEU A 551 -13.08 8.27 16.69
N ALA A 552 -13.94 9.13 17.23
CA ALA A 552 -15.00 9.77 16.46
C ALA A 552 -14.51 11.08 15.85
N LEU A 553 -14.82 11.30 14.58
CA LEU A 553 -14.71 12.59 13.93
C LEU A 553 -16.08 13.14 13.61
N ALA A 554 -16.29 14.41 13.92
CA ALA A 554 -17.48 15.14 13.51
C ALA A 554 -17.28 15.68 12.09
N LEU A 555 -18.21 15.37 11.20
CA LEU A 555 -18.34 15.96 9.88
C LEU A 555 -19.19 17.23 9.99
N ASN A 556 -18.68 18.37 9.51
CA ASN A 556 -19.47 19.58 9.38
C ASN A 556 -19.61 19.96 7.90
N PRO A 557 -20.73 19.60 7.27
CA PRO A 557 -20.99 19.90 5.86
C PRO A 557 -21.06 21.40 5.55
N ILE A 558 -21.39 22.24 6.53
CA ILE A 558 -21.53 23.70 6.33
C ILE A 558 -20.16 24.34 6.19
N THR A 559 -19.21 23.93 7.05
CA THR A 559 -17.83 24.46 7.03
C THR A 559 -16.91 23.69 6.10
N GLY A 560 -17.32 22.51 5.62
CA GLY A 560 -16.48 21.66 4.77
C GLY A 560 -15.38 20.93 5.55
N THR A 561 -15.52 20.77 6.87
CA THR A 561 -14.44 20.28 7.75
C THR A 561 -14.76 18.97 8.43
N MET A 562 -13.70 18.24 8.78
CA MET A 562 -13.72 17.08 9.67
C MET A 562 -12.90 17.41 10.91
N THR A 563 -13.46 17.22 12.09
CA THR A 563 -12.81 17.57 13.36
C THR A 563 -12.76 16.36 14.27
N GLU A 564 -11.59 16.08 14.86
CA GLU A 564 -11.45 15.03 15.87
C GLU A 564 -12.30 15.34 17.11
N GLY A 565 -13.14 14.39 17.48
CA GLY A 565 -13.98 14.44 18.67
C GLY A 565 -13.51 13.45 19.73
N ASN A 566 -14.46 12.72 20.32
CA ASN A 566 -14.21 11.83 21.44
C ASN A 566 -13.41 10.59 21.03
N LEU A 567 -12.46 10.21 21.89
CA LEU A 567 -11.81 8.90 21.86
C LEU A 567 -12.50 7.99 22.88
N PHE A 568 -13.10 6.90 22.40
CA PHE A 568 -13.77 5.91 23.24
C PHE A 568 -12.75 4.90 23.79
N VAL A 569 -12.01 5.31 24.83
CA VAL A 569 -10.93 4.50 25.41
C VAL A 569 -11.37 3.12 25.91
N ASP A 570 -12.62 2.97 26.33
CA ASP A 570 -13.18 1.67 26.77
C ASP A 570 -13.25 0.61 25.65
N THR A 571 -13.09 1.03 24.39
CA THR A 571 -13.04 0.12 23.23
C THR A 571 -11.63 -0.40 22.93
N GLU A 572 -10.59 0.17 23.53
CA GLU A 572 -9.17 -0.13 23.32
C GLU A 572 -8.82 -1.64 23.34
N PRO A 573 -9.40 -2.49 24.21
CA PRO A 573 -9.10 -3.92 24.24
C PRO A 573 -9.65 -4.73 23.04
N PHE A 574 -10.54 -4.13 22.26
CA PHE A 574 -11.31 -4.79 21.21
C PHE A 574 -11.02 -4.27 19.80
N VAL A 575 -10.26 -3.18 19.68
CA VAL A 575 -9.94 -2.55 18.41
C VAL A 575 -8.43 -2.37 18.25
N THR A 576 -8.00 -2.48 17.00
CA THR A 576 -6.63 -2.26 16.53
C THR A 576 -6.70 -1.35 15.31
N GLU A 577 -5.61 -0.64 15.01
CA GLU A 577 -5.57 0.30 13.88
C GLU A 577 -5.82 -0.32 12.49
N ASP A 578 -5.61 -1.63 12.34
CA ASP A 578 -5.85 -2.41 11.12
C ASP A 578 -7.27 -3.00 11.02
N ALA A 579 -8.12 -2.80 12.05
CA ALA A 579 -9.47 -3.31 12.06
C ALA A 579 -10.37 -2.63 11.02
N GLN A 580 -11.36 -3.36 10.48
CA GLN A 580 -12.43 -2.81 9.66
C GLN A 580 -13.68 -2.58 10.48
N LEU A 581 -14.27 -1.39 10.34
CA LEU A 581 -15.48 -0.99 11.05
C LEU A 581 -16.70 -1.04 10.14
N PHE A 582 -17.81 -1.57 10.64
CA PHE A 582 -19.12 -1.51 9.97
C PHE A 582 -20.22 -1.05 10.93
N PRO A 583 -21.23 -0.30 10.46
CA PRO A 583 -22.42 -0.02 11.25
C PRO A 583 -23.10 -1.31 11.71
N GLY A 584 -23.40 -1.38 13.01
CA GLY A 584 -24.18 -2.46 13.63
C GLY A 584 -25.62 -2.03 13.97
N PRO A 585 -26.47 -2.99 14.37
CA PRO A 585 -27.84 -2.70 14.79
C PRO A 585 -27.87 -1.86 16.08
N GLY A 586 -28.89 -1.03 16.23
CA GLY A 586 -29.11 -0.26 17.47
C GLY A 586 -28.00 0.74 17.81
N GLY A 587 -27.22 1.21 16.82
CA GLY A 587 -26.10 2.13 17.04
C GLY A 587 -24.79 1.46 17.48
N SER A 588 -24.75 0.12 17.52
CA SER A 588 -23.52 -0.64 17.72
C SER A 588 -22.58 -0.56 16.49
N VAL A 589 -21.35 -1.05 16.65
CA VAL A 589 -20.33 -1.08 15.61
C VAL A 589 -19.72 -2.47 15.54
N TYR A 590 -19.65 -3.06 14.34
CA TYR A 590 -18.86 -4.25 14.13
C TYR A 590 -17.40 -3.88 13.96
N VAL A 591 -16.52 -4.56 14.68
CA VAL A 591 -15.07 -4.47 14.58
C VAL A 591 -14.56 -5.80 14.06
N VAL A 592 -14.01 -5.78 12.84
CA VAL A 592 -13.47 -6.94 12.15
C VAL A 592 -11.95 -6.85 12.19
N THR A 593 -11.31 -7.75 12.92
CA THR A 593 -9.85 -7.91 12.95
C THR A 593 -9.44 -9.07 12.03
N ALA A 594 -8.16 -9.42 12.01
CA ALA A 594 -7.68 -10.56 11.24
C ALA A 594 -8.35 -11.90 11.62
N GLN A 595 -8.83 -12.08 12.86
CA GLN A 595 -9.33 -13.38 13.35
C GLN A 595 -10.67 -13.33 14.06
N THR A 596 -11.15 -12.13 14.42
CA THR A 596 -12.37 -11.95 15.20
C THR A 596 -13.29 -10.93 14.56
N ILE A 597 -14.59 -11.16 14.73
CA ILE A 597 -15.64 -10.16 14.50
C ILE A 597 -16.29 -9.92 15.85
N MET A 598 -16.23 -8.69 16.32
CA MET A 598 -16.87 -8.25 17.55
C MET A 598 -17.95 -7.21 17.24
N GLN A 599 -19.01 -7.20 18.02
CA GLN A 599 -20.02 -6.13 18.02
C GLN A 599 -19.85 -5.32 19.30
N LEU A 600 -19.53 -4.04 19.16
CA LEU A 600 -19.35 -3.11 20.27
C LEU A 600 -20.57 -2.21 20.41
N THR A 601 -21.10 -2.13 21.62
CA THR A 601 -22.14 -1.18 22.02
C THR A 601 -21.58 -0.29 23.11
N LEU A 602 -21.66 1.02 22.90
CA LEU A 602 -21.31 2.02 23.91
C LEU A 602 -22.58 2.35 24.70
N ILE A 603 -22.54 2.15 26.01
CA ILE A 603 -23.67 2.31 26.95
C ILE A 603 -23.59 3.64 27.71
#